data_AF-A0A836RBG9-F1
#
_entry.id   AF-A0A836RBG9-F1
#
_cell.length_a   1.000
_cell.length_b   1.000
_cell.length_c   1.000
_cell.angle_alpha   90.00
_cell.angle_beta   90.00
_cell.angle_gamma   90.00
#
_symmetry.space_group_name_H-M   'P 1'
#
loop_
_entity.id
_entity.type
_entity.pdbx_description
1 polymer ?
#
loop_
_entity_poly.entity_id
_entity_poly.type
_entity_poly.pdbx_seq_one_letter_code
_entity_poly.pdbx_strand_id
1 'polypeptide(L)'
;LTVREDAPWKDVNEFVEYAKKHPYEITIGTAGAGSIWHIAGAALGEKTGAKFTYVPFPGAAPSVASLMGGHIAAVTCSPGEVLSGVQGGKLRVLAVMGENRSPLYPDVPTLKEVGIDVVVMAWGGFALPKGVPKDRYEILAEAFKKAYDSESFKKYCSTHGIEPGYLPGDEFMKFAVSQMELFTDLINKLGLNKK
;
A
#
# COMPACT_ATOMS: atom_id res chain seq x y z
N LEU A 1 -6.89 -2.08 -2.31
CA LEU A 1 -8.23 -1.92 -1.72
C LEU A 1 -8.93 -3.26 -1.82
N THR A 2 -9.34 -3.81 -0.68
CA THR A 2 -9.87 -5.17 -0.61
C THR A 2 -11.15 -5.18 0.21
N VAL A 3 -12.14 -5.94 -0.24
CA VAL A 3 -13.42 -6.16 0.42
C VAL A 3 -13.64 -7.66 0.63
N ARG A 4 -14.71 -8.04 1.32
CA ARG A 4 -15.16 -9.44 1.34
C ARG A 4 -15.67 -9.85 -0.03
N GLU A 5 -15.57 -11.14 -0.36
CA GLU A 5 -16.04 -11.68 -1.63
C GLU A 5 -17.55 -11.49 -1.83
N ASP A 6 -18.33 -11.51 -0.74
CA ASP A 6 -19.78 -11.29 -0.74
C ASP A 6 -20.20 -9.82 -0.59
N ALA A 7 -19.25 -8.88 -0.62
CA ALA A 7 -19.56 -7.46 -0.63
C ALA A 7 -20.32 -7.08 -1.92
N PRO A 8 -21.23 -6.08 -1.86
CA PRO A 8 -22.07 -5.73 -3.00
C PRO A 8 -21.30 -5.08 -4.16
N TRP A 9 -20.08 -4.60 -3.91
CA TRP A 9 -19.23 -3.94 -4.91
C TRP A 9 -18.33 -4.93 -5.61
N LYS A 10 -18.39 -4.96 -6.95
CA LYS A 10 -17.58 -5.83 -7.79
C LYS A 10 -16.31 -5.16 -8.28
N ASP A 11 -16.32 -3.84 -8.37
CA ASP A 11 -15.17 -3.04 -8.74
C ASP A 11 -15.04 -1.78 -7.86
N VAL A 12 -13.94 -1.05 -8.06
CA VAL A 12 -13.63 0.15 -7.29
C VAL A 12 -14.54 1.34 -7.62
N ASN A 13 -15.10 1.41 -8.83
CA ASN A 13 -16.01 2.49 -9.21
C ASN A 13 -17.35 2.35 -8.49
N GLU A 14 -17.92 1.14 -8.44
CA GLU A 14 -19.13 0.84 -7.66
C GLU A 14 -18.92 1.15 -6.16
N PHE A 15 -17.76 0.76 -5.61
CA PHE A 15 -17.38 1.06 -4.23
C PHE A 15 -17.32 2.57 -3.96
N VAL A 16 -16.65 3.32 -4.83
CA VAL A 16 -16.51 4.78 -4.71
C VAL A 16 -17.85 5.49 -4.90
N GLU A 17 -18.65 5.09 -5.89
CA GLU A 17 -19.98 5.67 -6.12
C GLU A 17 -20.91 5.48 -4.91
N TYR A 18 -20.91 4.28 -4.33
CA TYR A 18 -21.66 4.01 -3.12
C TYR A 18 -21.18 4.91 -1.98
N ALA A 19 -19.86 5.01 -1.75
CA ALA A 19 -19.28 5.83 -0.70
C ALA A 19 -19.60 7.34 -0.84
N LYS A 20 -19.80 7.84 -2.07
CA LYS A 20 -20.23 9.23 -2.30
C LYS A 20 -21.69 9.45 -1.91
N LYS A 21 -22.56 8.46 -2.16
CA LYS A 21 -24.00 8.51 -1.81
C LYS A 21 -24.23 8.25 -0.32
N HIS A 22 -23.33 7.51 0.32
CA HIS A 22 -23.42 7.02 1.70
C HIS A 22 -22.19 7.45 2.52
N PRO A 23 -22.03 8.76 2.77
CA PRO A 23 -20.82 9.28 3.40
C PRO A 23 -20.64 8.69 4.80
N TYR A 24 -19.42 8.23 5.10
CA TYR A 24 -18.99 7.65 6.38
C TYR A 24 -19.59 6.27 6.73
N GLU A 25 -20.44 5.68 5.90
CA GLU A 25 -21.00 4.33 6.14
C GLU A 25 -19.96 3.21 5.91
N ILE A 26 -19.06 3.40 4.94
CA ILE A 26 -18.00 2.41 4.68
C ILE A 26 -16.86 2.59 5.68
N THR A 27 -16.60 1.52 6.45
CA THR A 27 -15.45 1.40 7.34
C THR A 27 -14.24 0.77 6.62
N ILE A 28 -13.10 1.46 6.65
CA ILE A 28 -11.84 0.99 6.07
C ILE A 28 -10.84 0.70 7.20
N GLY A 29 -10.42 -0.55 7.32
CA GLY A 29 -9.35 -0.95 8.23
C GLY A 29 -7.97 -0.53 7.72
N THR A 30 -7.14 0.00 8.63
CA THR A 30 -5.78 0.48 8.33
C THR A 30 -4.78 -0.13 9.32
N ALA A 31 -3.49 -0.17 8.96
CA ALA A 31 -2.44 -0.62 9.89
C ALA A 31 -1.97 0.52 10.82
N GLY A 32 -2.92 1.18 11.48
CA GLY A 32 -2.68 2.25 12.44
C GLY A 32 -2.92 3.64 11.88
N ALA A 33 -3.17 4.58 12.79
CA ALA A 33 -3.33 6.00 12.45
C ALA A 33 -2.04 6.57 11.84
N GLY A 34 -2.16 7.35 10.76
CA GLY A 34 -1.00 7.90 10.03
C GLY A 34 -0.16 6.87 9.24
N SER A 35 -0.52 5.58 9.27
CA SER A 35 0.19 4.57 8.47
C SER A 35 0.02 4.83 6.97
N ILE A 36 0.95 4.30 6.16
CA ILE A 36 0.88 4.37 4.69
C ILE A 36 -0.47 3.88 4.16
N TRP A 37 -1.08 2.88 4.82
CA TRP A 37 -2.37 2.36 4.40
C TRP A 37 -3.54 3.28 4.77
N HIS A 38 -3.47 3.96 5.92
CA HIS A 38 -4.42 5.03 6.22
C HIS A 38 -4.31 6.15 5.17
N ILE A 39 -3.09 6.57 4.86
CA ILE A 39 -2.83 7.57 3.80
C ILE A 39 -3.40 7.11 2.45
N ALA A 40 -3.24 5.84 2.09
CA ALA A 40 -3.77 5.27 0.85
C ALA A 40 -5.31 5.37 0.76
N GLY A 41 -6.02 4.96 1.81
CA GLY A 41 -7.47 5.08 1.87
C GLY A 41 -7.95 6.53 1.89
N ALA A 42 -7.20 7.43 2.54
CA ALA A 42 -7.49 8.85 2.62
C ALA A 42 -7.24 9.58 1.30
N ALA A 43 -6.17 9.26 0.58
CA ALA A 43 -5.90 9.76 -0.76
C ALA A 43 -6.99 9.34 -1.76
N LEU A 44 -7.49 8.10 -1.68
CA LEU A 44 -8.63 7.65 -2.47
C LEU A 44 -9.89 8.49 -2.19
N GLY A 45 -10.21 8.71 -0.91
CA GLY A 45 -11.35 9.55 -0.52
C GLY A 45 -11.22 10.98 -1.00
N GLU A 46 -10.03 11.57 -0.86
CA GLU A 46 -9.74 12.94 -1.30
C GLU A 46 -9.86 13.10 -2.81
N LYS A 47 -9.22 12.22 -3.60
CA LYS A 47 -9.24 12.29 -5.06
C LYS A 47 -10.63 12.10 -5.64
N THR A 48 -11.42 11.21 -5.04
CA THR A 48 -12.75 10.85 -5.56
C THR A 48 -13.88 11.70 -4.98
N GLY A 49 -13.67 12.34 -3.83
CA GLY A 49 -14.72 13.00 -3.05
C GLY A 49 -15.55 12.04 -2.17
N ALA A 50 -15.21 10.75 -2.14
CA ALA A 50 -15.84 9.78 -1.24
C ALA A 50 -15.47 10.05 0.23
N LYS A 51 -16.37 9.72 1.16
CA LYS A 51 -16.17 9.88 2.60
C LYS A 51 -16.19 8.51 3.28
N PHE A 52 -15.09 8.16 3.94
CA PHE A 52 -14.91 6.88 4.60
C PHE A 52 -14.68 7.06 6.11
N THR A 53 -14.99 6.01 6.88
CA THR A 53 -14.62 5.91 8.29
C THR A 53 -13.39 5.03 8.43
N TYR A 54 -12.27 5.55 8.93
CA TYR A 54 -11.03 4.77 9.09
C TYR A 54 -10.95 4.11 10.47
N VAL A 55 -10.69 2.81 10.50
CA VAL A 55 -10.56 2.01 11.72
C VAL A 55 -9.10 1.57 11.86
N PRO A 56 -8.33 2.11 12.82
CA PRO A 56 -6.93 1.76 12.99
C PRO A 56 -6.78 0.42 13.71
N PHE A 57 -5.92 -0.45 13.19
CA PHE A 57 -5.52 -1.72 13.79
C PHE A 57 -4.01 -1.76 14.07
N PRO A 58 -3.55 -2.62 15.01
CA PRO A 58 -2.12 -2.81 15.29
C PRO A 58 -1.44 -3.68 14.20
N GLY A 59 -1.54 -3.27 12.94
CA GLY A 59 -0.98 -3.98 11.79
C GLY A 59 -2.02 -4.40 10.74
N ALA A 60 -1.54 -4.91 9.61
CA ALA A 60 -2.40 -5.37 8.51
C ALA A 60 -3.12 -6.68 8.86
N ALA A 61 -2.45 -7.66 9.44
CA ALA A 61 -3.06 -8.96 9.76
C ALA A 61 -4.34 -8.87 10.64
N PRO A 62 -4.36 -8.10 11.75
CA PRO A 62 -5.60 -7.90 12.52
C PRO A 62 -6.69 -7.18 11.73
N SER A 63 -6.33 -6.22 10.86
CA SER A 63 -7.27 -5.52 9.98
C SER A 63 -7.92 -6.49 8.97
N VAL A 64 -7.11 -7.33 8.32
CA VAL A 64 -7.59 -8.35 7.37
C VAL A 64 -8.50 -9.37 8.07
N ALA A 65 -8.14 -9.83 9.28
CA ALA A 65 -8.98 -10.73 10.06
C ALA A 65 -10.34 -10.08 10.41
N SER A 66 -10.33 -8.79 10.78
CA SER A 66 -11.55 -8.02 11.05
C SER A 66 -12.44 -7.88 9.81
N LEU A 67 -11.85 -7.72 8.62
CA LEU A 67 -12.58 -7.73 7.35
C LEU A 67 -13.22 -9.09 7.09
N MET A 68 -12.47 -10.18 7.24
CA MET A 68 -13.00 -11.53 7.06
C MET A 68 -14.16 -11.83 8.02
N GLY A 69 -14.11 -11.30 9.25
CA GLY A 69 -15.20 -11.39 10.22
C GLY A 69 -16.40 -10.47 9.93
N GLY A 70 -16.28 -9.53 8.98
CA GLY A 70 -17.35 -8.58 8.65
C GLY A 70 -17.50 -7.41 9.63
N HIS A 71 -16.51 -7.16 10.48
CA HIS A 71 -16.54 -6.03 11.41
C HIS A 71 -16.16 -4.70 10.73
N ILE A 72 -15.54 -4.77 9.56
CA ILE A 72 -15.23 -3.63 8.68
C ILE A 72 -15.60 -3.97 7.24
N ALA A 73 -15.89 -2.95 6.42
CA ALA A 73 -16.35 -3.14 5.05
C ALA A 73 -15.21 -3.34 4.04
N ALA A 74 -14.05 -2.72 4.28
CA ALA A 74 -12.89 -2.80 3.41
C ALA A 74 -11.56 -2.68 4.18
N VAL A 75 -10.46 -3.01 3.51
CA VAL A 75 -9.10 -2.73 3.99
C VAL A 75 -8.24 -2.16 2.88
N THR A 76 -7.30 -1.32 3.31
CA THR A 76 -6.12 -0.95 2.53
C THR A 76 -4.92 -1.59 3.20
N CYS A 77 -4.16 -2.39 2.45
CA CYS A 77 -2.98 -3.12 2.91
C CYS A 77 -2.13 -3.51 1.70
N SER A 78 -0.98 -4.14 1.92
CA SER A 78 -0.19 -4.71 0.83
C SER A 78 -0.90 -5.90 0.18
N PRO A 79 -0.63 -6.18 -1.11
CA PRO A 79 -1.23 -7.31 -1.83
C PRO A 79 -1.02 -8.67 -1.15
N GLY A 80 0.19 -8.94 -0.63
CA GLY A 80 0.52 -10.22 -0.01
C GLY A 80 -0.30 -10.54 1.26
N GLU A 81 -0.74 -9.54 2.01
CA GLU A 81 -1.49 -9.70 3.27
C GLU A 81 -2.88 -10.31 3.06
N VAL A 82 -3.46 -10.12 1.87
CA VAL A 82 -4.80 -10.63 1.52
C VAL A 82 -4.77 -11.83 0.58
N LEU A 83 -3.58 -12.30 0.19
CA LEU A 83 -3.41 -13.38 -0.80
C LEU A 83 -4.16 -14.66 -0.43
N SER A 84 -3.98 -15.14 0.80
CA SER A 84 -4.65 -16.36 1.28
C SER A 84 -6.17 -16.22 1.32
N GLY A 85 -6.68 -15.06 1.76
CA GLY A 85 -8.11 -14.77 1.81
C GLY A 85 -8.74 -14.68 0.41
N VAL A 86 -8.01 -14.14 -0.57
CA VAL A 86 -8.44 -14.06 -1.97
C VAL A 86 -8.43 -15.44 -2.61
N GLN A 87 -7.34 -16.22 -2.47
CA GLN A 87 -7.26 -17.59 -2.98
C GLN A 87 -8.31 -18.52 -2.36
N GLY A 88 -8.66 -18.29 -1.09
CA GLY A 88 -9.74 -19.00 -0.40
C GLY A 88 -11.15 -18.54 -0.77
N GLY A 89 -11.32 -17.58 -1.70
CA GLY A 89 -12.63 -17.06 -2.11
C GLY A 89 -13.38 -16.32 -1.00
N LYS A 90 -12.66 -15.74 -0.03
CA LYS A 90 -13.23 -14.97 1.09
C LYS A 90 -13.11 -13.48 0.88
N LEU A 91 -12.12 -13.03 0.12
CA LEU A 91 -11.82 -11.63 -0.13
C LEU A 91 -11.71 -11.34 -1.62
N ARG A 92 -12.03 -10.11 -2.01
CA ARG A 92 -11.87 -9.57 -3.36
C ARG A 92 -11.01 -8.31 -3.34
N VAL A 93 -9.98 -8.25 -4.18
CA VAL A 93 -9.22 -7.01 -4.39
C VAL A 93 -9.89 -6.21 -5.50
N LEU A 94 -10.34 -4.99 -5.19
CA LEU A 94 -11.03 -4.13 -6.15
C LEU A 94 -10.06 -3.31 -7.01
N ALA A 95 -8.95 -2.89 -6.40
CA ALA A 95 -7.91 -2.11 -7.08
C ALA A 95 -6.58 -2.19 -6.34
N VAL A 96 -5.50 -2.09 -7.10
CA VAL A 96 -4.12 -1.87 -6.62
C VAL A 96 -3.80 -0.37 -6.68
N MET A 97 -3.12 0.16 -5.66
CA MET A 97 -2.77 1.60 -5.59
C MET A 97 -1.33 1.88 -6.03
N GLY A 98 -0.74 0.98 -6.83
CA GLY A 98 0.59 1.15 -7.41
C GLY A 98 0.54 1.70 -8.82
N GLU A 99 1.71 2.06 -9.36
CA GLU A 99 1.85 2.48 -10.76
C GLU A 99 1.46 1.34 -11.71
N ASN A 100 1.87 0.12 -11.37
CA ASN A 100 1.63 -1.09 -12.13
C ASN A 100 0.71 -2.05 -11.36
N ARG A 101 0.07 -2.97 -12.09
CA ARG A 101 -0.69 -4.06 -11.47
C ARG A 101 0.23 -4.95 -10.64
N SER A 102 -0.32 -5.52 -9.57
CA SER A 102 0.43 -6.48 -8.77
C SER A 102 0.60 -7.81 -9.52
N PRO A 103 1.79 -8.43 -9.53
CA PRO A 103 1.96 -9.76 -10.11
C PRO A 103 1.13 -10.84 -9.39
N LEU A 104 0.71 -10.60 -8.13
CA LEU A 104 -0.20 -11.49 -7.41
C LEU A 104 -1.65 -11.39 -7.91
N TYR A 105 -2.01 -10.28 -8.54
CA TYR A 105 -3.37 -9.96 -8.99
C TYR A 105 -3.33 -9.32 -10.39
N PRO A 106 -2.87 -10.05 -11.42
CA PRO A 106 -2.65 -9.48 -12.76
C PRO A 106 -3.95 -8.96 -13.41
N ASP A 107 -5.10 -9.52 -13.02
CA ASP A 107 -6.41 -9.13 -13.54
C ASP A 107 -7.03 -7.95 -12.79
N VAL A 108 -6.49 -7.57 -11.64
CA VAL A 108 -7.00 -6.46 -10.82
C VAL A 108 -6.36 -5.16 -11.30
N PRO A 109 -7.17 -4.15 -11.70
CA PRO A 109 -6.63 -2.91 -12.23
C PRO A 109 -5.94 -2.07 -11.15
N THR A 110 -5.09 -1.17 -11.57
CA THR A 110 -4.65 -0.06 -10.72
C THR A 110 -5.74 1.02 -10.63
N LEU A 111 -5.66 1.87 -9.60
CA LEU A 111 -6.53 3.05 -9.54
C LEU A 111 -6.34 3.97 -10.77
N LYS A 112 -5.11 4.11 -11.27
CA LYS A 112 -4.81 4.93 -12.46
C LYS A 112 -5.49 4.39 -13.72
N GLU A 113 -5.50 3.08 -13.92
CA GLU A 113 -6.15 2.44 -15.07
C GLU A 113 -7.66 2.71 -15.12
N VAL A 114 -8.30 2.93 -13.97
CA VAL A 114 -9.73 3.26 -13.88
C VAL A 114 -10.00 4.77 -13.75
N GLY A 115 -8.99 5.61 -14.00
CA GLY A 115 -9.13 7.07 -14.01
C GLY A 115 -9.04 7.75 -12.64
N ILE A 116 -8.64 7.03 -11.58
CA ILE A 116 -8.39 7.57 -10.26
C ILE A 116 -6.89 7.74 -10.08
N ASP A 117 -6.41 8.96 -10.32
CA ASP A 117 -4.99 9.31 -10.22
C ASP A 117 -4.54 9.43 -8.76
N VAL A 118 -4.33 8.26 -8.15
CA VAL A 118 -3.79 8.01 -6.81
C VAL A 118 -2.79 6.88 -6.91
N VAL A 119 -1.56 7.15 -6.49
CA VAL A 119 -0.51 6.15 -6.34
C VAL A 119 0.04 6.27 -4.93
N VAL A 120 -0.14 5.21 -4.15
CA VAL A 120 0.39 5.10 -2.79
C VAL A 120 0.95 3.70 -2.63
N MET A 121 2.28 3.62 -2.62
CA MET A 121 3.01 2.39 -2.41
C MET A 121 3.86 2.48 -1.16
N ALA A 122 3.88 1.40 -0.39
CA ALA A 122 4.88 1.24 0.65
C ALA A 122 6.22 0.89 0.00
N TRP A 123 7.28 1.58 0.39
CA TRP A 123 8.65 1.28 0.01
C TRP A 123 9.51 1.06 1.24
N GLY A 124 10.61 0.35 1.07
CA GLY A 124 11.60 0.14 2.11
C GLY A 124 12.99 0.16 1.50
N GLY A 125 13.99 0.42 2.34
CA GLY A 125 15.39 0.35 1.95
C GLY A 125 16.31 0.43 3.15
N PHE A 126 17.61 0.42 2.88
CA PHE A 126 18.65 0.43 3.90
C PHE A 126 19.30 1.81 3.95
N ALA A 127 19.47 2.33 5.17
CA ALA A 127 20.25 3.53 5.44
C ALA A 127 21.46 3.16 6.30
N LEU A 128 22.57 3.87 6.09
CA LEU A 128 23.79 3.71 6.87
C LEU A 128 23.99 4.92 7.79
N PRO A 129 24.66 4.74 8.95
CA PRO A 129 25.00 5.86 9.81
C PRO A 129 25.84 6.92 9.08
N LYS A 130 25.72 8.18 9.52
CA LYS A 130 26.57 9.26 9.01
C LYS A 130 28.04 8.96 9.31
N GLY A 131 28.91 9.16 8.33
CA GLY A 131 30.36 9.02 8.49
C GLY A 131 30.90 7.60 8.33
N VAL A 132 30.11 6.66 7.79
CA VAL A 132 30.62 5.33 7.43
C VAL A 132 31.79 5.47 6.44
N PRO A 133 32.97 4.87 6.74
CA PRO A 133 34.11 4.88 5.84
C PRO A 133 33.81 4.29 4.46
N LYS A 134 34.46 4.83 3.42
CA LYS A 134 34.19 4.48 2.01
C LYS A 134 34.38 2.99 1.73
N ASP A 135 35.43 2.38 2.28
CA ASP A 135 35.70 0.95 2.16
C ASP A 135 34.56 0.08 2.74
N ARG A 136 33.95 0.51 3.85
CA ARG A 136 32.80 -0.19 4.45
C ARG A 136 31.52 0.01 3.66
N TYR A 137 31.31 1.21 3.11
CA TYR A 137 30.20 1.48 2.20
C TYR A 137 30.26 0.57 0.98
N GLU A 138 31.42 0.46 0.33
CA GLU A 138 31.62 -0.35 -0.88
C GLU A 138 31.30 -1.82 -0.62
N ILE A 139 31.78 -2.40 0.48
CA ILE A 139 31.46 -3.79 0.87
C ILE A 139 29.95 -4.00 0.99
N LEU A 140 29.22 -3.08 1.64
CA LEU A 140 27.78 -3.20 1.83
C LEU A 140 27.02 -3.00 0.53
N ALA A 141 27.41 -2.01 -0.28
CA ALA A 141 26.78 -1.73 -1.57
C ALA A 141 26.92 -2.93 -2.53
N GLU A 142 28.11 -3.54 -2.60
CA GLU A 142 28.34 -4.75 -3.39
C GLU A 142 27.51 -5.93 -2.88
N ALA A 143 27.44 -6.13 -1.55
CA ALA A 143 26.65 -7.20 -0.95
C ALA A 143 25.14 -7.02 -1.24
N PHE A 144 24.61 -5.81 -1.11
CA PHE A 144 23.21 -5.51 -1.42
C PHE A 144 22.91 -5.68 -2.91
N LYS A 145 23.81 -5.26 -3.80
CA LYS A 145 23.67 -5.48 -5.25
C LYS A 145 23.64 -6.97 -5.58
N LYS A 146 24.57 -7.76 -5.03
CA LYS A 146 24.62 -9.21 -5.21
C LYS A 146 23.34 -9.88 -4.71
N ALA A 147 22.81 -9.45 -3.56
CA ALA A 147 21.55 -9.96 -3.02
C ALA A 147 20.37 -9.59 -3.93
N TYR A 148 20.28 -8.34 -4.39
CA TYR A 148 19.24 -7.87 -5.31
C TYR A 148 19.22 -8.67 -6.62
N ASP A 149 20.40 -8.97 -7.19
CA ASP A 149 20.50 -9.71 -8.45
C ASP A 149 20.23 -11.21 -8.31
N SER A 150 20.25 -11.74 -7.08
CA SER A 150 20.06 -13.16 -6.81
C SER A 150 18.67 -13.67 -7.19
N GLU A 151 18.62 -14.90 -7.72
CA GLU A 151 17.36 -15.56 -8.05
C GLU A 151 16.50 -15.80 -6.81
N SER A 152 17.11 -16.11 -5.66
CA SER A 152 16.39 -16.32 -4.41
C SER A 152 15.65 -15.06 -3.97
N PHE A 153 16.26 -13.88 -4.11
CA PHE A 153 15.59 -12.61 -3.80
C PHE A 153 14.47 -12.31 -4.79
N LYS A 154 14.71 -12.42 -6.10
CA LYS A 154 13.68 -12.21 -7.14
C LYS A 154 12.48 -13.15 -6.94
N LYS A 155 12.72 -14.42 -6.63
CA LYS A 155 11.69 -15.42 -6.32
C LYS A 155 10.92 -15.07 -5.05
N TYR A 156 11.62 -14.64 -4.00
CA TYR A 156 10.99 -14.20 -2.76
C TYR A 156 10.05 -13.01 -3.02
N CYS A 157 10.52 -11.99 -3.74
CA CYS A 157 9.75 -10.81 -4.10
C CYS A 157 8.49 -11.18 -4.91
N SER A 158 8.64 -11.96 -5.97
CA SER A 158 7.53 -12.43 -6.81
C SER A 158 6.47 -13.20 -6.00
N THR A 159 6.90 -14.10 -5.11
CA THR A 159 5.99 -14.92 -4.29
C THR A 159 5.21 -14.11 -3.25
N HIS A 160 5.75 -12.98 -2.80
CA HIS A 160 5.14 -12.12 -1.79
C HIS A 160 4.51 -10.84 -2.37
N GLY A 161 4.52 -10.67 -3.70
CA GLY A 161 3.98 -9.49 -4.37
C GLY A 161 4.76 -8.21 -4.07
N ILE A 162 6.06 -8.34 -3.81
CA ILE A 162 6.98 -7.22 -3.62
C ILE A 162 7.60 -6.91 -4.97
N GLU A 163 7.52 -5.65 -5.40
CA GLU A 163 8.25 -5.17 -6.56
C GLU A 163 9.69 -4.82 -6.14
N PRO A 164 10.71 -5.52 -6.64
CA PRO A 164 12.09 -5.24 -6.24
C PRO A 164 12.56 -3.94 -6.89
N GLY A 165 12.97 -2.96 -6.08
CA GLY A 165 13.61 -1.73 -6.53
C GLY A 165 15.10 -1.72 -6.21
N TYR A 166 15.91 -1.14 -7.09
CA TYR A 166 17.34 -0.89 -6.84
C TYR A 166 17.68 0.56 -7.15
N LEU A 167 17.94 1.34 -6.10
CA LEU A 167 18.42 2.71 -6.16
C LEU A 167 19.67 2.79 -5.28
N PRO A 168 20.89 2.97 -5.84
CA PRO A 168 22.10 3.06 -5.05
C PRO A 168 22.35 4.50 -4.54
N GLY A 169 22.89 4.62 -3.33
CA GLY A 169 23.47 5.86 -2.80
C GLY A 169 22.57 7.10 -2.94
N ASP A 170 23.08 8.11 -3.64
CA ASP A 170 22.40 9.40 -3.81
C ASP A 170 21.04 9.30 -4.52
N GLU A 171 20.83 8.31 -5.38
CA GLU A 171 19.54 8.10 -6.04
C GLU A 171 18.47 7.69 -5.02
N PHE A 172 18.81 6.79 -4.10
CA PHE A 172 17.91 6.42 -3.01
C PHE A 172 17.66 7.58 -2.07
N MET A 173 18.68 8.40 -1.77
CA MET A 173 18.51 9.58 -0.94
C MET A 173 17.55 10.60 -1.59
N LYS A 174 17.69 10.87 -2.89
CA LYS A 174 16.78 11.75 -3.63
C LYS A 174 15.35 11.22 -3.63
N PHE A 175 15.17 9.92 -3.85
CA PHE A 175 13.87 9.28 -3.77
C PHE A 175 13.28 9.37 -2.35
N ALA A 176 14.05 9.05 -1.31
CA ALA A 176 13.58 9.10 0.08
C ALA A 176 13.15 10.53 0.48
N VAL A 177 13.90 11.55 0.05
CA VAL A 177 13.55 12.96 0.29
C VAL A 177 12.25 13.34 -0.44
N SER A 178 12.10 12.97 -1.73
CA SER A 178 10.88 13.29 -2.47
C SER A 178 9.65 12.58 -1.90
N GLN A 179 9.82 11.35 -1.42
CA GLN A 179 8.75 10.61 -0.72
C GLN A 179 8.41 11.27 0.62
N MET A 180 9.41 11.73 1.38
CA MET A 180 9.20 12.44 2.64
C MET A 180 8.39 13.73 2.42
N GLU A 181 8.71 14.51 1.38
CA GLU A 181 7.97 15.72 1.00
C GLU A 181 6.53 15.38 0.61
N LEU A 182 6.34 14.41 -0.30
CA LEU A 182 5.03 13.94 -0.75
C LEU A 182 4.15 13.51 0.43
N PHE A 183 4.67 12.66 1.32
CA PHE A 183 3.90 12.17 2.47
C PHE A 183 3.66 13.25 3.52
N THR A 184 4.60 14.19 3.71
CA THR A 184 4.39 15.33 4.61
C THR A 184 3.22 16.19 4.13
N ASP A 185 3.20 16.54 2.84
CA ASP A 185 2.12 17.31 2.24
C ASP A 185 0.79 16.57 2.32
N LEU A 186 0.79 15.27 2.02
CA LEU A 186 -0.41 14.44 2.05
C LEU A 186 -0.96 14.30 3.48
N ILE A 187 -0.10 14.04 4.47
CA ILE A 187 -0.48 13.97 5.90
C ILE A 187 -1.08 15.30 6.36
N ASN A 188 -0.46 16.43 5.99
CA ASN A 188 -0.95 17.76 6.33
C ASN A 188 -2.31 18.06 5.68
N LYS A 189 -2.44 17.79 4.38
CA LYS A 189 -3.67 18.00 3.60
C LYS A 189 -4.83 17.17 4.13
N LEU A 190 -4.54 15.93 4.54
CA LEU A 190 -5.52 15.01 5.11
C LEU A 190 -5.79 15.26 6.60
N GLY A 191 -5.06 16.19 7.24
CA GLY A 191 -5.21 16.51 8.66
C GLY A 191 -4.80 15.38 9.61
N LEU A 192 -4.00 14.42 9.13
CA LEU A 192 -3.56 13.25 9.90
C LEU A 192 -2.44 13.55 10.91
N ASN A 193 -1.95 14.79 10.93
CA ASN A 193 -0.95 15.30 11.87
C ASN A 193 -1.57 15.89 13.16
N LYS A 194 -2.90 16.05 13.22
CA LYS A 194 -3.58 16.62 14.40
C LYS A 194 -3.78 15.53 15.44
N LYS A 195 -3.11 15.67 16.58
CA LYS A 195 -3.34 14.86 17.79
C LYS A 195 -4.67 15.20 18.43
#